data_AF-A0AAV1L568-F1
#
_entry.id   AF-A0AAV1L568-F1
#
_cell.length_a   1.000
_cell.length_b   1.000
_cell.length_c   1.000
_cell.angle_alpha   90.00
_cell.angle_beta   90.00
_cell.angle_gamma   90.00
#
_symmetry.space_group_name_H-M   'P 1'
#
loop_
_entity.id
_entity.type
_entity.pdbx_description
1 polymer ?
#
loop_
_entity_poly.entity_id
_entity_poly.type
_entity_poly.pdbx_seq_one_letter_code
_entity_poly.pdbx_strand_id
1 'polypeptide(L)'
;MVVPKAKVPDVLQLYHSGCSGGHLGVKRTLLKIRERFYWVHCRDDVDDWCRKCKSCAAVKGPQIRSRGALKHALHIQPFLLSYRSAVHESTSVTPAFANFGRELRLPADLITGIPPCK
;
A
#
# COMPACT_ATOMS: atom_id res chain seq x y z
N MET A 1 -23.06 4.53 -36.27
CA MET A 1 -22.32 3.60 -37.15
C MET A 1 -21.75 2.46 -36.32
N VAL A 2 -21.85 1.21 -36.78
CA VAL A 2 -21.26 0.05 -36.08
C VAL A 2 -19.76 0.00 -36.37
N VAL A 3 -18.93 -0.10 -35.34
CA VAL A 3 -17.47 -0.10 -35.48
C VAL A 3 -16.95 -1.54 -35.54
N PRO A 4 -16.17 -1.92 -36.58
CA PRO A 4 -15.45 -3.18 -36.59
C PRO A 4 -14.42 -3.23 -35.46
N LYS A 5 -14.25 -4.40 -34.83
CA LYS A 5 -13.32 -4.58 -33.69
C LYS A 5 -11.91 -4.04 -33.95
N ALA A 6 -11.41 -4.17 -35.18
CA ALA A 6 -10.09 -3.69 -35.58
C ALA A 6 -9.90 -2.16 -35.45
N LYS A 7 -10.98 -1.37 -35.58
CA LYS A 7 -10.92 0.11 -35.53
C LYS A 7 -11.30 0.71 -34.18
N VAL A 8 -11.71 -0.12 -33.22
CA VAL A 8 -12.00 0.31 -31.85
C VAL A 8 -10.84 1.09 -31.20
N PRO A 9 -9.56 0.64 -31.27
CA PRO A 9 -8.46 1.39 -30.66
C PRO A 9 -8.26 2.78 -31.27
N ASP A 10 -8.47 2.93 -32.57
CA ASP A 10 -8.34 4.22 -33.26
C ASP A 10 -9.39 5.22 -32.78
N VAL A 11 -10.64 4.75 -32.63
CA VAL A 11 -11.74 5.55 -32.09
C VAL A 11 -11.45 5.93 -30.63
N LEU A 12 -11.01 4.98 -29.80
CA LEU A 12 -10.66 5.26 -28.40
C LEU A 12 -9.53 6.28 -28.30
N GLN A 13 -8.48 6.14 -29.11
CA GLN A 13 -7.37 7.08 -29.14
C GLN A 13 -7.82 8.49 -29.55
N LEU A 14 -8.65 8.62 -30.58
CA LEU A 14 -9.15 9.92 -31.05
C LEU A 14 -9.98 10.66 -29.99
N TYR A 15 -10.89 9.94 -29.31
CA TYR A 15 -11.83 10.53 -28.35
C TYR A 15 -11.32 10.60 -26.92
N HIS A 16 -10.22 9.91 -26.59
CA HIS A 16 -9.59 9.98 -25.27
C HIS A 16 -8.27 10.76 -25.29
N SER A 17 -7.33 10.40 -26.18
CA SER A 17 -5.98 10.98 -26.21
C SER A 17 -5.80 12.05 -27.30
N GLY A 18 -6.73 12.15 -28.26
CA GLY A 18 -6.67 13.14 -29.32
C GLY A 18 -6.95 14.57 -28.85
N CYS A 19 -6.73 15.54 -29.75
CA CYS A 19 -7.00 16.97 -29.49
C CYS A 19 -8.42 17.21 -28.95
N SER A 20 -9.42 16.49 -29.47
CA SER A 20 -10.82 16.59 -29.04
C SER A 20 -11.15 15.76 -27.78
N GLY A 21 -10.22 14.93 -27.32
CA GLY A 21 -10.42 13.90 -26.30
C GLY A 21 -9.89 14.25 -24.91
N GLY A 22 -8.86 15.09 -24.81
CA GLY A 22 -8.44 15.78 -23.57
C GLY A 22 -8.26 14.90 -22.32
N HIS A 23 -7.98 13.60 -22.46
CA HIS A 23 -7.93 12.63 -21.36
C HIS A 23 -9.16 12.65 -20.46
N LEU A 24 -10.34 12.83 -21.07
CA LEU A 24 -11.61 12.84 -20.38
C LEU A 24 -11.83 11.51 -19.63
N GLY A 25 -12.48 11.60 -18.46
CA GLY A 25 -12.87 10.43 -17.69
C GLY A 25 -13.90 9.57 -18.42
N VAL A 26 -13.94 8.28 -18.07
CA VAL A 26 -14.75 7.21 -18.70
C VAL A 26 -16.15 7.67 -19.12
N LYS A 27 -16.91 8.30 -18.21
CA LYS A 27 -18.28 8.74 -18.48
C LYS A 27 -18.37 9.74 -19.64
N ARG A 28 -17.47 10.73 -19.70
CA ARG A 28 -17.49 11.77 -20.74
C ARG A 28 -17.02 11.23 -22.09
N THR A 29 -16.00 10.38 -22.09
CA THR A 29 -15.53 9.69 -23.30
C THR A 29 -16.61 8.77 -23.86
N LEU A 30 -17.29 8.00 -23.00
CA LEU A 30 -18.38 7.12 -23.40
C LEU A 30 -19.56 7.86 -24.03
N LEU A 31 -19.96 9.01 -23.47
CA LEU A 31 -21.05 9.82 -24.03
C LEU A 31 -20.71 10.29 -25.45
N LYS A 32 -19.52 10.87 -25.66
CA LYS A 32 -19.08 11.32 -26.99
C LYS A 32 -19.02 10.19 -28.02
N ILE A 33 -18.54 9.01 -27.60
CA ILE A 33 -18.46 7.85 -28.48
C ILE A 33 -19.86 7.38 -28.88
N ARG A 34 -20.79 7.31 -27.91
CA ARG A 34 -22.17 6.85 -28.14
C ARG A 34 -23.00 7.74 -29.05
N GLU A 35 -22.62 9.00 -29.24
CA GLU A 35 -23.28 9.90 -30.19
C GLU A 35 -23.10 9.46 -31.65
N ARG A 36 -22.01 8.76 -31.99
CA ARG A 36 -21.66 8.43 -33.39
C ARG A 36 -21.36 6.95 -33.64
N PHE A 37 -20.90 6.24 -32.63
CA PHE A 37 -20.38 4.88 -32.74
C PHE A 37 -21.05 3.93 -31.76
N TYR A 38 -21.14 2.67 -32.19
CA TYR A 38 -21.68 1.59 -31.38
C TYR A 38 -20.89 0.29 -31.62
N TRP A 39 -20.60 -0.44 -30.53
CA TRP A 39 -20.12 -1.82 -30.55
C TRP A 39 -20.41 -2.52 -29.21
N VAL A 40 -20.33 -3.86 -29.21
CA VAL A 40 -20.55 -4.71 -28.02
C VAL A 40 -19.42 -4.49 -27.01
N HIS A 41 -19.72 -4.40 -25.72
CA HIS A 41 -18.75 -4.10 -24.65
C HIS A 41 -18.06 -2.73 -24.73
N CYS A 42 -18.63 -1.76 -25.46
CA CYS A 42 -18.07 -0.42 -25.58
C CYS A 42 -17.76 0.27 -24.24
N ARG A 43 -18.58 0.04 -23.21
CA ARG A 43 -18.31 0.60 -21.87
C ARG A 43 -17.06 -0.03 -21.24
N ASP A 44 -16.91 -1.34 -21.36
CA ASP A 44 -15.82 -2.09 -20.76
C ASP A 44 -14.49 -1.70 -21.43
N ASP A 45 -14.48 -1.61 -22.77
CA ASP A 45 -13.33 -1.17 -23.54
C ASP A 45 -12.89 0.26 -23.18
N VAL A 46 -13.85 1.18 -22.97
CA VAL A 46 -13.55 2.57 -22.56
C VAL A 46 -13.00 2.62 -21.14
N ASP A 47 -13.54 1.84 -20.19
CA ASP A 47 -13.02 1.77 -18.81
C ASP A 47 -11.57 1.25 -18.81
N ASP A 48 -11.34 0.15 -19.53
CA ASP A 48 -10.03 -0.48 -19.66
C ASP A 48 -9.01 0.46 -20.31
N TRP A 49 -9.42 1.20 -21.34
CA TRP A 49 -8.57 2.20 -22.00
C TRP A 49 -8.19 3.33 -21.07
N CYS A 50 -9.16 3.93 -20.38
CA CYS A 50 -8.90 5.00 -19.42
C CYS A 50 -8.06 4.52 -18.23
N ARG A 51 -8.23 3.27 -17.79
CA ARG A 51 -7.45 2.67 -16.70
C ARG A 51 -5.99 2.44 -17.10
N LYS A 52 -5.73 2.02 -18.34
CA LYS A 52 -4.38 1.77 -18.90
C LYS A 52 -3.66 3.06 -19.32
N CYS A 53 -4.38 4.17 -19.43
CA CYS A 53 -3.81 5.45 -19.84
C CYS A 53 -2.82 6.01 -18.81
N LYS A 54 -1.55 6.17 -19.21
CA LYS A 54 -0.46 6.63 -18.33
C LYS A 54 -0.65 8.08 -17.85
N SER A 55 -1.13 8.98 -18.71
CA SER A 55 -1.36 10.38 -18.33
C SER A 55 -2.49 10.51 -17.31
N CYS A 56 -3.61 9.79 -17.51
CA CYS A 56 -4.68 9.73 -16.52
C CYS A 56 -4.22 9.11 -15.19
N ALA A 57 -3.44 8.03 -15.25
CA ALA A 57 -2.92 7.37 -14.07
C ALA A 57 -1.96 8.27 -13.26
N ALA A 58 -1.09 9.03 -13.96
CA ALA A 58 -0.17 9.97 -13.33
C ALA A 58 -0.90 11.06 -12.55
N VAL A 59 -2.00 11.59 -13.08
CA VAL A 59 -2.83 12.61 -12.41
C VAL A 59 -3.61 12.03 -11.22
N LYS A 60 -4.13 10.79 -11.35
CA LYS A 60 -4.98 10.18 -10.32
C LYS A 60 -4.19 9.61 -9.13
N GLY A 61 -2.93 9.26 -9.36
CA GLY A 61 -2.03 8.68 -8.35
C GLY A 61 -2.46 7.28 -7.87
N PRO A 62 -1.57 6.58 -7.15
CA PRO A 62 -1.90 5.28 -6.56
C PRO A 62 -2.99 5.46 -5.49
N GLN A 63 -4.11 4.77 -5.66
CA GLN A 63 -5.22 4.72 -4.70
C GLN A 63 -4.88 3.77 -3.54
N ILE A 64 -3.72 3.97 -2.90
CA ILE A 64 -3.33 3.17 -1.73
C ILE A 64 -4.06 3.75 -0.54
N ARG A 65 -5.06 3.02 -0.04
CA ARG A 65 -5.59 3.27 1.30
C ARG A 65 -4.48 2.89 2.27
N SER A 66 -3.94 3.86 3.01
CA SER A 66 -2.99 3.56 4.08
C SER A 66 -3.69 2.64 5.08
N ARG A 67 -3.17 1.42 5.23
CA ARG A 67 -3.57 0.57 6.35
C ARG A 67 -3.06 1.27 7.60
N GLY A 68 -3.94 1.51 8.57
CA GLY A 68 -3.56 2.18 9.81
C GLY A 68 -2.38 1.48 10.47
N ALA A 69 -1.47 2.25 11.06
CA ALA A 69 -0.34 1.69 11.80
C ALA A 69 -0.86 0.77 12.92
N LEU A 70 -0.31 -0.45 13.02
CA LEU A 70 -0.60 -1.37 14.11
C LEU A 70 -0.10 -0.74 15.41
N LYS A 71 -1.03 -0.32 16.29
CA LYS A 71 -0.69 0.24 17.60
C LYS A 71 -0.24 -0.92 18.50
N HIS A 72 1.04 -0.97 18.87
CA HIS A 72 1.45 -1.77 20.02
C HIS A 72 0.81 -1.19 21.27
N ALA A 73 0.29 -2.05 22.16
CA ALA A 73 -0.21 -1.57 23.45
C ALA A 73 0.99 -1.02 24.24
N LEU A 74 0.96 0.29 24.49
CA LEU A 74 2.10 1.07 24.99
C LEU A 74 2.67 0.55 26.32
N HIS A 75 1.88 -0.21 27.08
CA HIS A 75 2.25 -0.76 28.37
C HIS A 75 2.92 -2.15 28.32
N ILE A 76 2.71 -2.91 27.25
CA ILE A 76 3.26 -4.29 27.16
C ILE A 76 4.79 -4.24 27.04
N GLN A 77 5.35 -3.24 26.35
CA GLN A 77 6.79 -3.16 26.12
C GLN A 77 7.59 -2.97 27.42
N PRO A 78 7.25 -2.02 28.32
CA PRO A 78 7.89 -1.93 29.63
C PRO A 78 7.73 -3.17 30.50
N PHE A 79 6.54 -3.78 30.51
CA PHE A 79 6.26 -4.98 31.32
C PHE A 79 7.04 -6.21 30.83
N LEU A 80 7.09 -6.45 29.52
CA LEU A 80 7.87 -7.56 28.97
C LEU A 80 9.37 -7.33 29.15
N LEU A 81 9.83 -6.08 29.13
CA LEU A 81 11.23 -5.75 29.40
C LEU A 81 11.60 -6.10 30.85
N SER A 82 10.79 -5.66 31.83
CA SER A 82 11.04 -5.97 33.24
C SER A 82 10.97 -7.48 33.51
N TYR A 83 10.01 -8.19 32.91
CA TYR A 83 9.92 -9.65 33.00
C TYR A 83 11.18 -10.34 32.45
N ARG A 84 11.69 -9.89 31.29
CA ARG A 84 12.85 -10.51 30.64
C ARG A 84 14.17 -10.31 31.39
N SER A 85 14.29 -9.22 32.15
CA SER A 85 15.50 -8.89 32.93
C SER A 85 15.37 -9.17 34.43
N ALA A 86 14.21 -9.60 34.91
CA ALA A 86 14.04 -9.98 36.31
C ALA A 86 14.54 -11.40 36.55
N VAL A 87 15.30 -11.59 37.65
CA VAL A 87 15.66 -12.93 38.12
C VAL A 87 14.39 -13.59 38.64
N HIS A 88 14.06 -14.75 38.08
CA HIS A 88 12.90 -15.53 38.50
C HIS A 88 13.29 -16.47 39.65
N GLU A 89 12.44 -16.57 40.66
CA GLU A 89 12.65 -17.43 41.84
C GLU A 89 12.80 -18.91 41.45
N SER A 90 12.01 -19.38 40.48
CA SER A 90 12.01 -20.77 40.04
C SER A 90 13.27 -21.19 39.30
N THR A 91 13.92 -20.28 38.59
CA THR A 91 15.08 -20.58 37.74
C THR A 91 16.38 -19.98 38.27
N SER A 92 16.33 -19.08 39.26
CA SER A 92 17.46 -18.30 39.77
C SER A 92 18.26 -17.52 38.71
N VAL A 93 17.76 -17.49 37.47
CA VAL A 93 18.33 -16.78 36.31
C VAL A 93 17.23 -16.02 35.59
N THR A 94 17.62 -14.98 34.85
CA THR A 94 16.67 -14.20 34.05
C THR A 94 16.20 -15.00 32.84
N PRO A 95 14.95 -14.79 32.35
CA PRO A 95 14.48 -15.41 31.12
C PRO A 95 15.35 -15.04 29.90
N ALA A 96 15.95 -13.84 29.88
CA ALA A 96 16.89 -13.46 28.83
C ALA A 96 18.17 -14.31 28.84
N PHE A 97 18.75 -14.52 30.02
CA PHE A 97 19.91 -15.38 30.19
C PHE A 97 19.60 -16.84 29.83
N ALA A 98 18.47 -17.38 30.31
CA ALA A 98 18.07 -18.75 30.02
C ALA A 98 17.87 -19.02 28.51
N ASN A 99 17.30 -18.05 27.78
CA ASN A 99 17.01 -18.23 26.35
C ASN A 99 18.20 -17.92 25.43
N PHE A 100 19.04 -16.94 25.79
CA PHE A 100 20.07 -16.40 24.89
C PHE A 100 21.50 -16.55 25.42
N GLY A 101 21.67 -17.10 26.63
CA GLY A 101 22.98 -17.26 27.28
C GLY A 101 23.69 -15.94 27.60
N ARG A 102 22.95 -14.82 27.60
CA ARG A 102 23.48 -13.48 27.87
C ARG A 102 22.43 -12.59 28.53
N GLU A 103 22.90 -11.71 29.40
CA GLU A 103 22.04 -10.73 30.05
C GLU A 103 21.64 -9.61 29.09
N LEU A 104 20.43 -9.08 29.26
CA LEU A 104 19.96 -7.94 28.48
C LEU A 104 20.63 -6.65 28.98
N ARG A 105 21.17 -5.82 28.07
CA ARG A 105 21.63 -4.46 28.40
C ARG A 105 20.41 -3.55 28.53
N LEU A 106 20.07 -3.15 29.75
CA LEU A 106 18.97 -2.21 29.97
C LEU A 106 19.42 -0.77 29.66
N PRO A 107 18.49 0.12 29.28
CA PRO A 107 18.81 1.55 29.15
C PRO A 107 19.43 2.14 30.42
N ALA A 108 19.01 1.67 31.59
CA ALA A 108 19.58 2.06 32.87
C ALA A 108 21.07 1.69 32.99
N ASP A 109 21.46 0.49 32.55
CA ASP A 109 22.84 0.00 32.61
C ASP A 109 23.78 0.78 31.69
N LEU A 110 23.26 1.28 30.56
CA LEU A 110 24.00 2.15 29.64
C LEU A 110 24.23 3.54 30.24
N ILE A 111 23.28 4.05 31.03
CA ILE A 111 23.38 5.35 31.71
C ILE A 111 24.30 5.25 32.93
N THR A 112 24.23 4.16 33.70
CA THR A 112 25.05 3.95 34.90
C THR A 112 26.44 3.39 34.60
N GLY A 113 26.69 2.95 33.37
CA GLY A 113 27.99 2.48 32.90
C GLY A 113 28.44 1.15 33.53
N ILE A 114 27.51 0.37 34.08
CA ILE A 114 27.83 -0.91 34.73
C ILE A 114 28.30 -1.90 33.64
N PRO A 115 29.52 -2.45 33.74
CA PRO A 115 29.99 -3.45 32.80
C PRO A 115 29.16 -4.74 32.95
N PRO A 116 28.94 -5.50 31.87
CA PRO A 116 28.19 -6.75 31.95
C PRO A 116 28.92 -7.71 32.90
N CYS A 117 28.20 -8.31 33.84
CA CYS A 117 28.73 -9.43 34.60
C CYS A 117 29.08 -10.54 33.59
N LYS A 118 30.34 -10.99 33.62
CA LYS A 118 30.84 -12.09 32.78
C LYS A 118 30.30 -13.42 33.25
#